data_AF-A0A7W1L5R4-F1
#
_entry.id   AF-A0A7W1L5R4-F1
#
_cell.length_a   1.000
_cell.length_b   1.000
_cell.length_c   1.000
_cell.angle_alpha   90.00
_cell.angle_beta   90.00
_cell.angle_gamma   90.00
#
_symmetry.space_group_name_H-M   'P 1'
#
loop_
_entity.id
_entity.type
_entity.pdbx_description
1 polymer ?
#
loop_
_entity_poly.entity_id
_entity_poly.type
_entity_poly.pdbx_seq_one_letter_code
_entity_poly.pdbx_strand_id
1 'polypeptide(L)' 'LSGVLARIQGVTTYPTQANFVLARVPDANGWFVALRAAGILVKNLHGTHPLLAQCLRITVGTPAENDRLLAAVSSWS' A
#
# COMPACT_ATOMS: atom_id res chain seq x y z
N LEU A 1 -5.83 -0.90 9.41
CA LEU A 1 -5.00 -0.65 8.20
C LEU A 1 -5.84 -0.56 6.93
N SER A 2 -6.48 -1.65 6.47
CA SER A 2 -7.26 -1.68 5.21
C SER A 2 -8.36 -0.61 5.14
N GLY A 3 -9.16 -0.46 6.19
CA GLY A 3 -10.22 0.55 6.23
C GLY A 3 -9.75 2.01 6.19
N VAL A 4 -8.49 2.29 6.55
CA VAL A 4 -7.92 3.65 6.43
C VAL A 4 -7.37 3.84 5.01
N LEU A 5 -6.67 2.86 4.46
CA LEU A 5 -6.17 2.88 3.08
C LEU A 5 -7.31 3.04 2.07
N ALA A 6 -8.46 2.38 2.31
CA ALA A 6 -9.65 2.50 1.46
C ALA A 6 -10.31 3.89 1.48
N ARG A 7 -9.89 4.81 2.37
CA ARG A 7 -10.38 6.19 2.40
C ARG A 7 -9.54 7.14 1.55
N ILE A 8 -8.40 6.68 1.05
CA ILE A 8 -7.54 7.48 0.18
C ILE A 8 -8.13 7.45 -1.23
N GLN A 9 -8.28 8.62 -1.85
CA GLN A 9 -8.88 8.72 -3.18
C GLN A 9 -8.06 7.93 -4.21
N GLY A 10 -8.74 7.12 -5.00
CA GLY A 10 -8.09 6.28 -6.03
C GLY A 10 -7.40 5.03 -5.49
N VAL A 11 -7.54 4.71 -4.19
CA VAL A 11 -7.03 3.46 -3.60
C VAL A 11 -8.15 2.43 -3.44
N THR A 12 -7.93 1.24 -3.96
CA THR A 12 -8.83 0.09 -3.77
C THR A 12 -8.10 -0.99 -2.97
N THR A 13 -8.59 -1.28 -1.77
CA THR A 13 -8.03 -2.38 -0.95
C THR A 13 -8.81 -3.66 -1.18
N TYR A 14 -8.08 -4.76 -1.34
CA TYR A 14 -8.62 -6.11 -1.38
C TYR A 14 -8.28 -6.81 -0.05
N PRO A 15 -9.29 -7.16 0.77
CA PRO A 15 -9.04 -7.89 2.00
C PRO A 15 -8.46 -9.26 1.67
N THR A 16 -7.47 -9.70 2.44
CA THR A 16 -6.88 -11.03 2.29
C THR A 16 -6.96 -11.78 3.62
N GLN A 17 -6.98 -13.11 3.58
CA GLN A 17 -6.95 -13.94 4.79
C GLN A 17 -5.54 -14.09 5.38
N ALA A 18 -4.60 -13.21 5.04
CA ALA A 18 -3.20 -13.27 5.43
C ALA A 18 -2.74 -11.97 6.11
N ASN A 19 -1.48 -11.95 6.56
CA ASN A 19 -0.85 -10.79 7.20
C ASN A 19 -0.47 -9.69 6.21
N PHE A 20 -1.26 -9.48 5.16
CA PHE A 20 -1.03 -8.41 4.19
C PHE A 20 -2.33 -7.85 3.61
N VAL A 21 -2.28 -6.59 3.20
CA VAL A 21 -3.32 -5.92 2.42
C VAL A 21 -2.82 -5.78 1.00
N LEU A 22 -3.62 -6.23 0.03
CA LEU A 22 -3.39 -5.89 -1.37
C LEU A 22 -4.11 -4.58 -1.66
N ALA A 23 -3.41 -3.58 -2.17
CA ALA A 23 -3.99 -2.28 -2.49
C ALA A 23 -3.65 -1.91 -3.94
N ARG A 24 -4.65 -1.61 -4.75
CA ARG A 24 -4.46 -0.94 -6.04
C ARG A 24 -4.42 0.56 -5.78
N VAL A 25 -3.43 1.25 -6.33
CA VAL A 25 -3.18 2.68 -6.14
C VAL A 25 -3.09 3.38 -7.50
N PRO A 26 -3.11 4.73 -7.58
CA PRO A 26 -2.98 5.42 -8.87
C PRO A 26 -1.60 5.27 -9.53
N ASP A 27 -0.54 5.28 -8.72
CA ASP A 27 0.86 5.12 -9.17
C ASP A 27 1.65 4.24 -8.20
N ALA A 28 1.68 2.93 -8.46
CA ALA A 28 2.36 1.94 -7.64
C ALA A 28 3.89 2.14 -7.63
N ASN A 29 4.47 2.62 -8.73
CA ASN A 29 5.92 2.86 -8.78
C ASN A 29 6.31 4.06 -7.93
N GLY A 30 5.59 5.18 -8.06
CA GLY A 30 5.81 6.38 -7.25
C GLY A 30 5.61 6.09 -5.76
N TRP A 31 4.52 5.41 -5.41
CA TRP A 31 4.23 5.01 -4.03
C TRP A 31 5.31 4.07 -3.48
N PHE A 32 5.75 3.08 -4.25
CA PHE A 32 6.83 2.17 -3.84
C PHE A 32 8.13 2.92 -3.55
N VAL A 33 8.53 3.85 -4.41
CA VAL A 33 9.74 4.66 -4.20
C VAL A 33 9.59 5.56 -2.97
N ALA A 34 8.46 6.25 -2.82
CA ALA A 34 8.22 7.14 -1.70
C ALA A 34 8.15 6.41 -0.34
N LEU A 35 7.44 5.27 -0.28
CA LEU A 35 7.39 4.44 0.92
C LEU A 35 8.76 3.89 1.29
N ARG A 36 9.53 3.41 0.28
CA ARG A 36 10.90 2.94 0.50
C ARG A 36 11.81 4.05 1.05
N ALA A 37 11.69 5.27 0.53
CA ALA A 37 12.44 6.42 1.03
C ALA A 37 12.07 6.79 2.48
N ALA A 38 10.81 6.56 2.88
CA ALA A 38 10.33 6.70 4.25
C ALA A 38 10.69 5.51 5.17
N GLY A 39 11.48 4.54 4.69
CA GLY A 39 11.88 3.35 5.44
C GLY A 39 10.77 2.30 5.60
N ILE A 40 9.71 2.40 4.80
CA ILE A 40 8.56 1.49 4.81
C ILE A 40 8.68 0.54 3.62
N LEU A 41 8.90 -0.75 3.91
CA LEU A 41 9.05 -1.75 2.87
C LEU A 41 7.69 -2.34 2.47
N VAL A 42 7.32 -2.16 1.20
CA VAL A 42 6.17 -2.82 0.58
C VAL A 42 6.63 -3.60 -0.64
N LYS A 43 5.83 -4.56 -1.12
CA LYS A 43 6.14 -5.28 -2.35
C LYS A 43 5.33 -4.71 -3.52
N ASN A 44 6.02 -4.21 -4.54
CA ASN A 44 5.38 -3.77 -5.77
C ASN A 44 5.02 -4.99 -6.63
N LEU A 45 3.74 -5.12 -7.00
CA LEU A 45 3.22 -6.18 -7.87
C LEU A 45 2.85 -5.66 -9.25
N HIS A 46 3.01 -4.37 -9.50
CA HIS A 46 2.85 -3.82 -10.83
C HIS A 46 3.89 -4.44 -11.78
N GLY A 47 3.42 -4.90 -12.95
CA GLY A 47 4.25 -5.55 -13.96
C GLY A 47 4.45 -7.06 -13.77
N THR A 48 4.04 -7.65 -12.63
CA THR A 48 4.17 -9.11 -12.43
C THR A 48 3.04 -9.90 -13.08
N HIS A 49 1.84 -9.31 -13.21
CA HIS A 49 0.69 -9.89 -13.90
C HIS A 49 -0.27 -8.78 -14.33
N PRO A 50 -0.97 -8.87 -15.48
CA PRO A 50 -1.91 -7.82 -15.92
C PRO A 50 -2.99 -7.47 -14.89
N LEU A 51 -3.53 -8.49 -14.19
CA LEU A 51 -4.52 -8.29 -13.12
C LEU A 51 -3.97 -7.56 -11.88
N LEU A 52 -2.65 -7.52 -11.72
CA LEU A 52 -1.96 -6.85 -10.61
C LEU A 52 -1.38 -5.49 -11.02
N ALA A 53 -1.80 -4.96 -12.16
CA ALA A 53 -1.45 -3.60 -12.55
C ALA A 53 -1.82 -2.60 -11.43
N GLN A 54 -0.85 -1.73 -11.12
CA GLN A 54 -0.94 -0.72 -10.07
C GLN A 54 -1.19 -1.27 -8.65
N CYS A 55 -0.88 -2.54 -8.39
CA CYS A 55 -1.06 -3.14 -7.08
C CYS A 55 0.22 -3.16 -6.24
N LEU A 56 0.06 -2.82 -4.96
CA LEU A 56 1.06 -2.99 -3.91
C LEU A 56 0.57 -4.02 -2.90
N ARG A 57 1.50 -4.86 -2.43
CA ARG A 57 1.27 -5.78 -1.31
C ARG A 57 1.93 -5.19 -0.07
N ILE A 58 1.10 -4.79 0.88
CA ILE A 58 1.48 -4.14 2.13
C ILE A 58 1.38 -5.18 3.24
N THR A 59 2.50 -5.57 3.84
CA THR A 59 2.48 -6.47 5.00
C THR A 59 1.93 -5.74 6.21
N VAL A 60 1.01 -6.36 6.95
CA VAL A 60 0.53 -5.86 8.24
C VAL A 60 1.62 -6.15 9.27
N GLY A 61 2.28 -5.09 9.74
CA GLY A 61 3.32 -5.16 10.75
C GLY A 61 2.79 -4.85 12.15
N THR A 62 3.71 -4.45 13.02
CA THR A 62 3.39 -3.88 14.35
C THR A 62 2.54 -2.61 14.21
N PRO A 63 1.79 -2.20 15.26
CA PRO A 63 1.02 -0.95 15.25
C PRO A 63 1.87 0.27 14.83
N ALA A 64 3.08 0.40 15.35
CA ALA A 64 3.98 1.51 15.02
C ALA A 64 4.48 1.52 13.56
N GLU A 65 4.61 0.35 12.92
CA GLU A 65 4.92 0.27 11.48
C GLU A 65 3.70 0.65 10.64
N ASN A 66 2.52 0.19 11.05
CA ASN A 66 1.26 0.52 10.38
C ASN A 66 0.96 2.03 10.49
N ASP A 67 1.21 2.65 11.65
CA ASP A 67 1.01 4.07 11.86
C ASP A 67 1.95 4.92 11.01
N ARG A 68 3.23 4.52 10.90
CA ARG A 68 4.20 5.18 9.99
C ARG A 68 3.74 5.08 8.53
N LEU A 69 3.26 3.91 8.12
CA LEU A 69 2.72 3.74 6.77
C LEU A 69 1.52 4.65 6.54
N LEU A 70 0.55 4.64 7.46
CA LEU A 70 -0.63 5.48 7.36
C LEU A 70 -0.27 6.96 7.35
N ALA A 71 0.66 7.41 8.18
CA ALA A 71 1.12 8.80 8.19
C ALA A 71 1.77 9.20 6.85
N ALA A 72 2.59 8.33 6.26
CA ALA A 72 3.21 8.59 4.96
C ALA A 72 2.17 8.78 3.84
N VAL A 73 1.16 7.89 3.79
CA VAL A 73 0.15 7.90 2.73
C VAL A 73 -1.01 8.87 2.98
N SER A 74 -1.25 9.29 4.23
CA SER A 74 -2.35 10.22 4.56
C SER A 74 -2.15 11.61 3.95
N SER A 75 -0.92 11.96 3.61
CA SER A 75 -0.59 13.20 2.89
C SER A 75 -0.87 13.13 1.38
N TRP A 76 -1.15 11.94 0.85
CA TRP A 76 -1.39 11.70 -0.57
C TRP A 76 -2.90 11.76 -0.81
N SER A 77 -3.42 12.99 -0.86
CA SER A 77 -4.83 13.31 -1.16
C SER A 77 -5.01 13.58 -2.65
#